data_AF-A0A0D7F4S2-F1
#
_entry.id   AF-A0A0D7F4S2-F1
#
_cell.length_a   1.000
_cell.length_b   1.000
_cell.length_c   1.000
_cell.angle_alpha   90.00
_cell.angle_beta   90.00
_cell.angle_gamma   90.00
#
_symmetry.space_group_name_H-M   'P 1'
#
loop_
_entity.id
_entity.type
_entity.pdbx_description
1 polymer ?
#
loop_
_entity_poly.entity_id
_entity_poly.type
_entity_poly.pdbx_seq_one_letter_code
_entity_poly.pdbx_strand_id
1 'polypeptide(L)'
;MCMRFGSLVLFLVLCVITQWLGSRQAVAAQYCERTNYSAQQITDAVRSSPLRDDLKGTSCSLGGLGRFESSGNKGNYNGSCCTGVFQLNNANVQKYAATDRAGYGCMSLQDQVDAWAKLTNDGYDSPAVRQLASMSTFDGQKVDASFIAACIQLGTGNCQKMLNSGSCSGFSDINGTTICKMSNNARALADPNCKDGQAVCGPSGPGDFPTTTGVAANPPTASSASIVVSPTDV
;
A
#
# COMPACT_ATOMS: atom_id res chain seq x y z
N MET A 1 37.91 -55.31 44.94
CA MET A 1 38.31 -54.63 43.69
C MET A 1 37.12 -53.85 43.18
N CYS A 2 37.16 -52.52 43.31
CA CYS A 2 36.15 -51.59 42.79
C CYS A 2 36.31 -51.44 41.28
N MET A 3 35.23 -51.60 40.51
CA MET A 3 35.15 -51.07 39.15
C MET A 3 33.99 -50.08 39.03
N ARG A 4 34.37 -48.91 38.53
CA ARG A 4 33.58 -47.70 38.31
C ARG A 4 32.62 -47.91 37.14
N PHE A 5 31.32 -47.71 37.36
CA PHE A 5 30.32 -47.49 36.32
C PHE A 5 29.60 -46.18 36.62
N GLY A 6 30.18 -45.06 36.20
CA GLY A 6 29.62 -43.75 36.54
C GLY A 6 30.15 -42.62 35.66
N SER A 7 30.23 -42.82 34.34
CA SER A 7 30.65 -41.75 33.43
C SER A 7 30.07 -41.80 32.01
N LEU A 8 29.14 -42.71 31.67
CA LEU A 8 28.61 -42.77 30.29
C LEU A 8 27.17 -42.29 30.11
N VAL A 9 26.40 -42.07 31.18
CA VAL A 9 24.99 -41.66 31.06
C VAL A 9 24.81 -40.13 31.02
N LEU A 10 25.83 -39.36 31.42
CA LEU A 10 25.72 -37.89 31.48
C LEU A 10 25.99 -37.17 30.14
N PHE A 11 26.55 -37.84 29.14
CA PHE A 11 26.81 -37.22 27.82
C PHE A 11 25.70 -37.42 26.79
N LEU A 12 24.82 -38.41 26.97
CA LEU A 12 23.71 -38.69 26.05
C LEU A 12 22.45 -37.84 26.32
N VAL A 13 22.36 -37.21 27.48
CA VAL A 13 21.22 -36.32 27.83
C VAL A 13 21.43 -34.89 27.31
N LEU A 14 22.65 -34.49 26.95
CA LEU A 14 22.93 -33.12 26.48
C LEU A 14 22.77 -32.90 24.97
N CYS A 15 22.77 -33.97 24.15
CA CYS A 15 22.64 -33.84 22.68
C CYS A 15 21.21 -33.88 22.15
N VAL A 16 20.20 -34.20 22.98
CA VAL A 16 18.79 -34.23 22.55
C VAL A 16 18.05 -32.92 22.90
N ILE A 17 18.62 -32.08 23.77
CA ILE A 17 17.99 -30.81 24.18
C ILE A 17 18.35 -29.66 23.22
N THR A 18 19.40 -29.79 22.40
CA THR A 18 19.84 -28.74 21.47
C THR A 18 19.07 -28.69 20.13
N GLN A 19 18.13 -29.60 19.89
CA GLN A 19 17.25 -29.53 18.70
C GLN A 19 15.93 -28.79 18.95
N TRP A 20 15.73 -28.22 20.15
CA TRP A 20 14.57 -27.40 20.49
C TRP A 20 14.80 -25.89 20.37
N LEU A 21 15.83 -25.50 19.63
CA LEU A 21 15.89 -24.19 18.97
C LEU A 21 15.40 -24.36 17.54
N GLY A 22 14.17 -24.88 17.42
CA GLY A 22 13.43 -24.79 16.16
C GLY A 22 13.32 -23.32 15.81
N SER A 23 14.09 -22.88 14.81
CA SER A 23 13.79 -21.67 14.07
C SER A 23 12.32 -21.78 13.71
N ARG A 24 11.46 -21.01 14.41
CA ARG A 24 10.05 -20.89 14.05
C ARG A 24 10.04 -20.19 12.70
N GLN A 25 10.25 -20.95 11.63
CA GLN A 25 9.86 -20.54 10.30
C GLN A 25 8.38 -20.30 10.41
N ALA A 26 8.02 -19.02 10.41
CA ALA A 26 6.65 -18.63 10.58
C ALA A 26 5.94 -19.05 9.30
N VAL A 27 5.19 -20.15 9.39
CA VAL A 27 4.59 -20.78 8.22
C VAL A 27 3.48 -19.86 7.73
N ALA A 28 3.46 -19.55 6.44
CA ALA A 28 2.34 -18.85 5.84
C ALA A 28 1.05 -19.61 6.19
N ALA A 29 0.04 -18.88 6.67
CA ALA A 29 -1.22 -19.47 7.12
C ALA A 29 -2.38 -18.96 6.27
N GLN A 30 -3.42 -19.79 6.18
CA GLN A 30 -4.68 -19.43 5.57
C GLN A 30 -5.72 -19.25 6.67
N TYR A 31 -6.29 -18.05 6.78
CA TYR A 31 -7.48 -17.81 7.57
C TYR A 31 -8.72 -17.92 6.69
N CYS A 32 -9.76 -18.58 7.19
CA CYS A 32 -11.01 -18.80 6.47
C CYS A 32 -10.78 -19.28 5.02
N GLU A 33 -11.64 -18.91 4.07
CA GLU A 33 -11.58 -19.39 2.70
C GLU A 33 -10.45 -18.74 1.89
N ARG A 34 -9.75 -19.58 1.13
CA ARG A 34 -8.79 -19.10 0.13
C ARG A 34 -9.56 -18.47 -1.03
N THR A 35 -9.20 -17.24 -1.37
CA THR A 35 -9.78 -16.50 -2.48
C THR A 35 -8.72 -16.19 -3.54
N ASN A 36 -9.17 -15.77 -4.71
CA ASN A 36 -8.35 -15.36 -5.84
C ASN A 36 -9.02 -14.18 -6.55
N TYR A 37 -9.32 -13.11 -5.80
CA TYR A 37 -9.98 -11.92 -6.37
C TYR A 37 -9.15 -11.32 -7.49
N SER A 38 -9.77 -11.02 -8.63
CA SER A 38 -9.10 -10.35 -9.74
C SER A 38 -8.67 -8.93 -9.35
N ALA A 39 -7.76 -8.35 -10.12
CA ALA A 39 -7.40 -6.94 -9.95
C ALA A 39 -8.64 -6.04 -10.06
N GLN A 40 -9.55 -6.33 -11.01
CA GLN A 40 -10.80 -5.58 -11.16
C GLN A 40 -11.71 -5.67 -9.94
N GLN A 41 -11.90 -6.86 -9.37
CA GLN A 41 -12.73 -7.03 -8.16
C GLN A 41 -12.18 -6.21 -6.98
N ILE A 42 -10.85 -6.17 -6.83
CA ILE A 42 -10.19 -5.36 -5.80
C ILE A 42 -10.33 -3.88 -6.12
N THR A 43 -10.14 -3.46 -7.37
CA THR A 43 -10.37 -2.07 -7.80
C THR A 43 -11.81 -1.62 -7.55
N ASP A 44 -12.81 -2.45 -7.83
CA ASP A 44 -14.22 -2.13 -7.60
C ASP A 44 -14.52 -1.97 -6.10
N ALA A 45 -13.93 -2.82 -5.25
CA ALA A 45 -14.01 -2.66 -3.81
C ALA A 45 -13.33 -1.36 -3.34
N VAL A 46 -12.18 -1.01 -3.92
CA VAL A 46 -11.47 0.25 -3.62
C VAL A 46 -12.33 1.46 -4.01
N ARG A 47 -12.97 1.45 -5.17
CA ARG A 47 -13.86 2.52 -5.63
C ARG A 47 -15.07 2.70 -4.71
N SER A 48 -15.55 1.60 -4.14
CA SER A 48 -16.70 1.59 -3.22
C SER A 48 -16.33 1.90 -1.76
N SER A 49 -15.04 1.99 -1.45
CA SER A 49 -14.51 2.18 -0.09
C SER A 49 -14.57 3.64 0.40
N PRO A 50 -14.20 3.96 1.65
CA PRO A 50 -14.07 5.35 2.10
C PRO A 50 -12.74 6.00 1.69
N LEU A 51 -11.98 5.41 0.75
CA LEU A 51 -10.75 6.01 0.23
C LEU A 51 -11.05 7.41 -0.33
N ARG A 52 -10.11 8.34 -0.17
CA ARG A 52 -10.21 9.68 -0.75
C ARG A 52 -10.44 9.62 -2.28
N ASP A 53 -11.23 10.58 -2.78
CA ASP A 53 -11.69 10.58 -4.17
C ASP A 53 -10.56 10.84 -5.18
N ASP A 54 -9.54 11.62 -4.80
CA ASP A 54 -8.33 11.85 -5.59
C ASP A 54 -7.58 10.53 -5.87
N LEU A 55 -7.47 9.66 -4.86
CA LEU A 55 -6.86 8.34 -5.00
C LEU A 55 -7.77 7.35 -5.72
N LYS A 56 -9.10 7.40 -5.49
CA LYS A 56 -10.06 6.56 -6.23
C LYS A 56 -10.04 6.83 -7.72
N GLY A 57 -9.79 8.07 -8.13
CA GLY A 57 -9.66 8.47 -9.53
C GLY A 57 -8.61 7.68 -10.30
N THR A 58 -7.55 7.19 -9.62
CA THR A 58 -6.45 6.41 -10.22
C THR A 58 -6.35 4.98 -9.65
N SER A 59 -7.50 4.41 -9.27
CA SER A 59 -7.61 3.15 -8.53
C SER A 59 -7.29 1.87 -9.29
N CYS A 60 -7.09 1.89 -10.62
CA CYS A 60 -6.78 0.67 -11.36
C CYS A 60 -5.50 0.00 -10.85
N SER A 61 -4.47 0.78 -10.54
CA SER A 61 -3.22 0.26 -9.99
C SER A 61 -3.36 -0.25 -8.55
N LEU A 62 -4.38 0.19 -7.80
CA LEU A 62 -4.66 -0.33 -6.45
C LEU A 62 -5.24 -1.77 -6.47
N GLY A 63 -5.97 -2.14 -7.52
CA GLY A 63 -6.38 -3.53 -7.72
C GLY A 63 -5.19 -4.45 -7.91
N GLY A 64 -4.22 -4.02 -8.72
CA GLY A 64 -2.97 -4.72 -8.91
C GLY A 64 -2.07 -4.73 -7.68
N LEU A 65 -2.12 -3.70 -6.81
CA LEU A 65 -1.45 -3.74 -5.50
C LEU A 65 -1.98 -4.89 -4.64
N GLY A 66 -3.30 -5.07 -4.54
CA GLY A 66 -3.87 -6.19 -3.79
C GLY A 66 -3.50 -7.56 -4.37
N ARG A 67 -3.34 -7.64 -5.71
CA ARG A 67 -2.78 -8.82 -6.37
C ARG A 67 -1.31 -9.04 -6.04
N PHE A 68 -0.50 -7.98 -6.01
CA PHE A 68 0.91 -8.05 -5.64
C PHE A 68 1.09 -8.57 -4.20
N GLU A 69 0.33 -8.01 -3.26
CA GLU A 69 0.45 -8.29 -1.83
C GLU A 69 0.02 -9.72 -1.45
N SER A 70 -1.05 -10.23 -2.07
CA SER A 70 -1.68 -11.49 -1.61
C SER A 70 -2.06 -12.46 -2.72
N SER A 71 -1.78 -12.14 -3.99
CA SER A 71 -2.38 -12.83 -5.14
C SER A 71 -3.91 -12.82 -5.11
N GLY A 72 -4.51 -11.78 -4.52
CA GLY A 72 -5.98 -11.65 -4.36
C GLY A 72 -6.58 -12.57 -3.30
N ASN A 73 -5.77 -13.07 -2.36
CA ASN A 73 -6.24 -13.96 -1.30
C ASN A 73 -6.49 -13.20 0.01
N LYS A 74 -7.76 -12.95 0.32
CA LYS A 74 -8.20 -12.25 1.54
C LYS A 74 -7.83 -12.97 2.84
N GLY A 75 -7.59 -14.27 2.82
CA GLY A 75 -7.25 -15.02 4.03
C GLY A 75 -5.76 -15.25 4.22
N ASN A 76 -4.91 -14.69 3.34
CA ASN A 76 -3.47 -14.92 3.38
C ASN A 76 -2.81 -14.26 4.59
N TYR A 77 -2.08 -15.04 5.39
CA TYR A 77 -1.11 -14.57 6.37
C TYR A 77 0.30 -14.96 5.94
N ASN A 78 1.21 -14.00 5.81
CA ASN A 78 2.56 -14.25 5.31
C ASN A 78 3.52 -14.91 6.34
N GLY A 79 3.01 -15.31 7.50
CA GLY A 79 3.81 -15.92 8.56
C GLY A 79 4.45 -14.91 9.52
N SER A 80 4.80 -13.69 9.07
CA SER A 80 5.60 -12.78 9.90
C SER A 80 4.81 -11.61 10.48
N CYS A 81 3.97 -10.95 9.69
CA CYS A 81 3.39 -9.67 10.10
C CYS A 81 1.94 -9.48 9.70
N CYS A 82 1.56 -10.01 8.55
CA CYS A 82 0.60 -9.32 7.73
C CYS A 82 -0.47 -10.26 7.17
N THR A 83 -1.72 -9.78 7.20
CA THR A 83 -2.89 -10.55 6.81
C THR A 83 -3.73 -9.79 5.80
N GLY A 84 -4.43 -10.51 4.93
CA GLY A 84 -5.48 -9.94 4.07
C GLY A 84 -5.02 -9.54 2.68
N VAL A 85 -5.96 -9.02 1.89
CA VAL A 85 -5.75 -8.73 0.47
C VAL A 85 -4.62 -7.71 0.24
N PHE A 86 -4.48 -6.74 1.15
CA PHE A 86 -3.42 -5.72 1.15
C PHE A 86 -2.34 -5.94 2.21
N GLN A 87 -2.33 -7.11 2.87
CA GLN A 87 -1.31 -7.49 3.86
C GLN A 87 -1.12 -6.45 4.98
N LEU A 88 -2.20 -6.11 5.70
CA LEU A 88 -2.11 -5.22 6.86
C LEU A 88 -1.39 -5.93 8.02
N ASN A 89 -0.47 -5.21 8.67
CA ASN A 89 0.16 -5.69 9.89
C ASN A 89 -0.85 -5.76 11.05
N ASN A 90 -0.51 -6.51 12.11
CA ASN A 90 -1.39 -6.71 13.26
C ASN A 90 -1.88 -5.42 13.95
N ALA A 91 -1.01 -4.41 14.07
CA ALA A 91 -1.38 -3.15 14.72
C ALA A 91 -2.40 -2.36 13.87
N ASN A 92 -2.22 -2.36 12.56
CA ASN A 92 -3.14 -1.73 11.61
C ASN A 92 -4.47 -2.49 11.53
N VAL A 93 -4.44 -3.83 11.56
CA VAL A 93 -5.66 -4.65 11.65
C VAL A 93 -6.47 -4.26 12.89
N GLN A 94 -5.83 -4.17 14.05
CA GLN A 94 -6.50 -3.76 15.28
C GLN A 94 -7.04 -2.33 15.20
N LYS A 95 -6.24 -1.38 14.70
CA LYS A 95 -6.62 0.03 14.63
C LYS A 95 -7.77 0.30 13.64
N TYR A 96 -7.73 -0.29 12.44
CA TYR A 96 -8.64 0.11 11.35
C TYR A 96 -9.77 -0.88 11.07
N ALA A 97 -9.61 -2.15 11.45
CA ALA A 97 -10.63 -3.18 11.32
C ALA A 97 -11.26 -3.60 12.67
N ALA A 98 -10.75 -3.08 13.80
CA ALA A 98 -11.24 -3.37 15.15
C ALA A 98 -11.35 -4.88 15.45
N THR A 99 -10.42 -5.66 14.93
CA THR A 99 -10.39 -7.12 15.09
C THR A 99 -8.95 -7.63 15.19
N ASP A 100 -8.77 -8.94 15.35
CA ASP A 100 -7.47 -9.59 15.27
C ASP A 100 -7.17 -10.08 13.84
N ARG A 101 -5.99 -10.68 13.65
CA ARG A 101 -5.58 -11.17 12.32
C ARG A 101 -6.49 -12.26 11.76
N ALA A 102 -7.03 -13.13 12.61
CA ALA A 102 -7.87 -14.23 12.17
C ALA A 102 -9.24 -13.69 11.74
N GLY A 103 -9.83 -12.82 12.56
CA GLY A 103 -11.04 -12.09 12.24
C GLY A 103 -10.89 -11.28 10.95
N TYR A 104 -9.78 -10.56 10.78
CA TYR A 104 -9.51 -9.82 9.55
C TYR A 104 -9.43 -10.73 8.33
N GLY A 105 -8.71 -11.86 8.39
CA GLY A 105 -8.65 -12.83 7.29
C GLY A 105 -10.00 -13.46 6.93
N CYS A 106 -10.96 -13.45 7.86
CA CYS A 106 -12.31 -13.95 7.68
C CYS A 106 -13.32 -12.90 7.20
N MET A 107 -12.96 -11.60 7.20
CA MET A 107 -13.82 -10.53 6.70
C MET A 107 -14.15 -10.67 5.20
N SER A 108 -15.15 -9.91 4.72
CA SER A 108 -15.40 -9.77 3.29
C SER A 108 -14.27 -9.00 2.60
N LEU A 109 -14.20 -9.07 1.26
CA LEU A 109 -13.25 -8.23 0.51
C LEU A 109 -13.47 -6.74 0.81
N GLN A 110 -14.74 -6.28 0.82
CA GLN A 110 -15.06 -4.88 1.03
C GLN A 110 -14.61 -4.40 2.41
N ASP A 111 -14.88 -5.16 3.48
CA ASP A 111 -14.48 -4.76 4.83
C ASP A 111 -12.96 -4.68 4.99
N GLN A 112 -12.21 -5.60 4.35
CA GLN A 112 -10.75 -5.53 4.35
C GLN A 112 -10.24 -4.28 3.62
N VAL A 113 -10.84 -3.98 2.46
CA VAL A 113 -10.49 -2.80 1.64
C VAL A 113 -10.88 -1.52 2.37
N ASP A 114 -11.99 -1.49 3.10
CA ASP A 114 -12.42 -0.33 3.89
C ASP A 114 -11.47 -0.03 5.05
N ALA A 115 -11.00 -1.07 5.74
CA ALA A 115 -9.96 -0.91 6.77
C ALA A 115 -8.64 -0.40 6.17
N TRP A 116 -8.23 -0.96 5.02
CA TRP A 116 -7.04 -0.49 4.29
C TRP A 116 -7.20 0.94 3.78
N ALA A 117 -8.39 1.35 3.35
CA ALA A 117 -8.68 2.70 2.90
C ALA A 117 -8.57 3.70 4.06
N LYS A 118 -9.06 3.35 5.26
CA LYS A 118 -8.89 4.17 6.48
C LYS A 118 -7.41 4.34 6.85
N LEU A 119 -6.62 3.26 6.80
CA LEU A 119 -5.17 3.31 6.97
C LEU A 119 -4.53 4.27 5.96
N THR A 120 -4.92 4.13 4.69
CA THR A 120 -4.34 4.89 3.58
C THR A 120 -4.68 6.38 3.69
N ASN A 121 -5.91 6.70 4.08
CA ASN A 121 -6.33 8.07 4.37
C ASN A 121 -5.53 8.68 5.54
N ASP A 122 -5.33 7.95 6.65
CA ASP A 122 -4.51 8.42 7.79
C ASP A 122 -3.04 8.63 7.37
N GLY A 123 -2.49 7.70 6.58
CA GLY A 123 -1.14 7.81 6.04
C GLY A 123 -0.95 8.99 5.08
N TYR A 124 -2.00 9.33 4.32
CA TYR A 124 -1.99 10.41 3.35
C TYR A 124 -1.66 11.77 3.98
N ASP A 125 -2.11 12.00 5.21
CA ASP A 125 -1.90 13.27 5.91
C ASP A 125 -0.46 13.47 6.40
N SER A 126 0.41 12.45 6.25
CA SER A 126 1.82 12.60 6.58
C SER A 126 2.55 13.56 5.61
N PRO A 127 3.52 14.37 6.09
CA PRO A 127 4.23 15.32 5.24
C PRO A 127 4.89 14.69 4.00
N ALA A 128 5.51 13.52 4.17
CA ALA A 128 6.15 12.78 3.09
C ALA A 128 5.15 12.39 1.99
N VAL A 129 3.98 11.87 2.37
CA VAL A 129 2.97 11.43 1.40
C VAL A 129 2.36 12.63 0.69
N ARG A 130 2.05 13.71 1.40
CA ARG A 130 1.56 14.95 0.79
C ARG A 130 2.57 15.57 -0.17
N GLN A 131 3.86 15.53 0.17
CA GLN A 131 4.93 15.94 -0.73
C GLN A 131 4.97 15.07 -1.99
N LEU A 132 4.93 13.75 -1.86
CA LEU A 132 4.91 12.87 -3.02
C LEU A 132 3.67 13.12 -3.88
N ALA A 133 2.49 13.28 -3.27
CA ALA A 133 1.22 13.50 -3.96
C ALA A 133 1.14 14.84 -4.71
N SER A 134 1.92 15.86 -4.31
CA SER A 134 2.01 17.11 -5.06
C SER A 134 2.94 17.04 -6.28
N MET A 135 3.66 15.92 -6.46
CA MET A 135 4.53 15.69 -7.60
C MET A 135 3.77 14.97 -8.71
N SER A 136 3.98 15.37 -9.97
CA SER A 136 3.48 14.59 -11.11
C SER A 136 4.33 13.33 -11.35
N THR A 137 5.64 13.43 -11.10
CA THR A 137 6.61 12.35 -11.29
C THR A 137 7.69 12.37 -10.21
N PHE A 138 8.22 11.20 -9.85
CA PHE A 138 9.41 11.04 -9.01
C PHE A 138 10.34 9.99 -9.63
N ASP A 139 11.62 10.32 -9.79
CA ASP A 139 12.63 9.46 -10.43
C ASP A 139 12.16 8.85 -11.77
N GLY A 140 11.57 9.70 -12.62
CA GLY A 140 11.03 9.33 -13.93
C GLY A 140 9.71 8.54 -13.91
N GLN A 141 9.18 8.19 -12.73
CA GLN A 141 7.93 7.45 -12.60
C GLN A 141 6.77 8.38 -12.30
N LYS A 142 5.63 8.17 -13.00
CA LYS A 142 4.36 8.84 -12.67
C LYS A 142 4.03 8.63 -11.19
N VAL A 143 3.56 9.65 -10.49
CA VAL A 143 2.93 9.49 -9.16
C VAL A 143 1.44 9.24 -9.37
N ASP A 144 0.97 8.06 -8.96
CA ASP A 144 -0.44 7.65 -9.00
C ASP A 144 -0.84 7.05 -7.64
N ALA A 145 -2.09 6.60 -7.52
CA ALA A 145 -2.57 6.01 -6.27
C ALA A 145 -1.71 4.83 -5.78
N SER A 146 -1.19 3.97 -6.67
CA SER A 146 -0.31 2.88 -6.26
C SER A 146 1.04 3.35 -5.70
N PHE A 147 1.60 4.45 -6.22
CA PHE A 147 2.83 5.02 -5.67
C PHE A 147 2.56 5.60 -4.27
N ILE A 148 1.46 6.34 -4.12
CA ILE A 148 1.03 6.87 -2.82
C ILE A 148 0.76 5.75 -1.82
N ALA A 149 0.03 4.71 -2.23
CA ALA A 149 -0.24 3.55 -1.39
C ALA A 149 1.04 2.79 -1.01
N ALA A 150 1.99 2.60 -1.93
CA ALA A 150 3.26 1.96 -1.63
C ALA A 150 4.10 2.76 -0.61
N CYS A 151 4.07 4.10 -0.72
CA CYS A 151 4.73 5.02 0.22
C CYS A 151 4.14 4.88 1.64
N ILE A 152 2.84 4.63 1.75
CA ILE A 152 2.16 4.38 3.03
C ILE A 152 2.41 2.95 3.54
N GLN A 153 2.26 1.93 2.68
CA GLN A 153 2.44 0.50 2.99
C GLN A 153 3.83 0.21 3.57
N LEU A 154 4.88 0.75 2.93
CA LEU A 154 6.26 0.58 3.37
C LEU A 154 6.68 1.55 4.49
N GLY A 155 5.76 2.42 4.91
CA GLY A 155 5.92 3.35 6.01
C GLY A 155 6.33 4.76 5.56
N THR A 156 5.60 5.75 6.05
CA THR A 156 5.78 7.18 5.69
C THR A 156 7.19 7.70 6.00
N GLY A 157 7.84 7.21 7.06
CA GLY A 157 9.24 7.53 7.36
C GLY A 157 10.24 6.96 6.34
N ASN A 158 9.98 5.79 5.79
CA ASN A 158 10.79 5.22 4.71
C ASN A 158 10.54 5.95 3.39
N CYS A 159 9.31 6.40 3.17
CA CYS A 159 8.99 7.29 2.07
C CYS A 159 9.71 8.63 2.15
N GLN A 160 9.80 9.24 3.35
CA GLN A 160 10.60 10.45 3.55
C GLN A 160 12.08 10.21 3.20
N LYS A 161 12.66 9.06 3.57
CA LYS A 161 14.04 8.71 3.19
C LYS A 161 14.21 8.61 1.68
N MET A 162 13.28 7.97 0.99
CA MET A 162 13.26 7.91 -0.48
C MET A 162 13.21 9.31 -1.09
N LEU A 163 12.26 10.15 -0.65
CA LEU A 163 12.09 11.52 -1.14
C LEU A 163 13.36 12.36 -0.92
N ASN A 164 13.97 12.27 0.27
CA ASN A 164 15.20 13.00 0.59
C ASN A 164 16.39 12.58 -0.28
N SER A 165 16.41 11.34 -0.78
CA SER A 165 17.46 10.87 -1.69
C SER A 165 17.26 11.35 -3.14
N GLY A 166 16.04 11.74 -3.50
CA GLY A 166 15.66 12.05 -4.89
C GLY A 166 15.58 10.85 -5.83
N SER A 167 15.74 9.62 -5.35
CA SER A 167 15.70 8.40 -6.18
C SER A 167 14.87 7.27 -5.56
N CYS A 168 14.29 6.45 -6.42
CA CYS A 168 13.62 5.19 -6.09
C CYS A 168 14.51 4.20 -5.34
N SER A 169 15.84 4.31 -5.44
CA SER A 169 16.78 3.48 -4.67
C SER A 169 17.10 4.05 -3.28
N GLY A 170 16.58 5.22 -2.91
CA GLY A 170 16.81 5.85 -1.61
C GLY A 170 16.27 5.09 -0.40
N PHE A 171 15.42 4.11 -0.64
CA PHE A 171 14.94 3.17 0.36
C PHE A 171 14.68 1.81 -0.27
N SER A 172 15.03 0.75 0.46
CA SER A 172 14.57 -0.61 0.21
C SER A 172 14.26 -1.27 1.55
N ASP A 173 13.23 -2.10 1.59
CA ASP A 173 13.03 -3.02 2.69
C ASP A 173 14.11 -4.12 2.71
N ILE A 174 14.05 -4.99 3.72
CA ILE A 174 14.99 -6.11 3.90
C ILE A 174 14.97 -7.12 2.74
N ASN A 175 13.90 -7.13 1.94
CA ASN A 175 13.71 -8.04 0.82
C ASN A 175 14.09 -7.40 -0.54
N GLY A 176 14.69 -6.21 -0.55
CA GLY A 176 15.05 -5.53 -1.79
C GLY A 176 13.86 -4.83 -2.48
N THR A 177 12.75 -4.62 -1.78
CA THR A 177 11.56 -3.94 -2.30
C THR A 177 11.62 -2.46 -1.99
N THR A 178 11.74 -1.65 -3.04
CA THR A 178 11.57 -0.20 -2.96
C THR A 178 10.11 0.19 -3.15
N ILE A 179 9.75 1.41 -2.73
CA ILE A 179 8.40 1.96 -2.93
C ILE A 179 8.04 2.00 -4.42
N CYS A 180 8.99 2.43 -5.25
CA CYS A 180 8.80 2.45 -6.70
C CYS A 180 8.63 1.05 -7.30
N LYS A 181 9.40 0.05 -6.81
CA LYS A 181 9.26 -1.33 -7.27
C LYS A 181 7.87 -1.89 -6.94
N MET A 182 7.38 -1.62 -5.72
CA MET A 182 6.02 -2.01 -5.32
C MET A 182 4.96 -1.32 -6.19
N SER A 183 5.08 -0.02 -6.45
CA SER A 183 4.21 0.74 -7.36
C SER A 183 4.20 0.16 -8.78
N ASN A 184 5.38 -0.16 -9.34
CA ASN A 184 5.48 -0.76 -10.66
C ASN A 184 4.86 -2.16 -10.74
N ASN A 185 5.04 -2.99 -9.71
CA ASN A 185 4.39 -4.30 -9.63
C ASN A 185 2.87 -4.16 -9.55
N ALA A 186 2.38 -3.19 -8.77
CA ALA A 186 0.96 -2.88 -8.68
C ALA A 186 0.38 -2.49 -10.05
N ARG A 187 1.08 -1.67 -10.83
CA ARG A 187 0.67 -1.35 -12.22
C ARG A 187 0.71 -2.56 -13.15
N ALA A 188 1.76 -3.37 -13.07
CA ALA A 188 1.92 -4.56 -13.90
C ALA A 188 0.85 -5.62 -13.65
N LEU A 189 0.29 -5.65 -12.44
CA LEU A 189 -0.76 -6.59 -12.02
C LEU A 189 -2.18 -5.98 -12.05
N ALA A 190 -2.32 -4.73 -12.49
CA ALA A 190 -3.62 -4.12 -12.70
C ALA A 190 -4.40 -4.83 -13.82
N ASP A 191 -5.72 -4.72 -13.81
CA ASP A 191 -6.51 -5.22 -14.95
C ASP A 191 -6.21 -4.34 -16.18
N PRO A 192 -5.76 -4.92 -17.32
CA PRO A 192 -5.40 -4.15 -18.51
C PRO A 192 -6.60 -3.43 -19.16
N ASN A 193 -7.82 -3.87 -18.86
CA ASN A 193 -9.06 -3.25 -19.31
C ASN A 193 -9.61 -2.23 -18.32
N CYS A 194 -9.04 -2.14 -17.12
CA CYS A 194 -9.45 -1.14 -16.15
C CYS A 194 -9.18 0.26 -16.69
N LYS A 195 -10.18 1.12 -16.57
CA LYS A 195 -10.08 2.54 -16.90
C LYS A 195 -10.12 3.33 -15.61
N ASP A 196 -9.06 4.06 -15.35
CA ASP A 196 -9.05 5.06 -14.29
C ASP A 196 -10.18 6.07 -14.57
N GLY A 197 -10.77 6.60 -13.50
CA GLY A 197 -11.71 7.70 -13.62
C GLY A 197 -10.99 8.99 -14.00
N GLN A 198 -11.74 10.05 -14.25
CA GLN A 198 -11.12 11.37 -14.14
C GLN A 198 -10.71 11.55 -12.68
N ALA A 199 -9.42 11.76 -12.44
CA ALA A 199 -8.96 12.25 -11.15
C ALA A 199 -9.74 13.54 -10.87
N VAL A 200 -10.56 13.54 -9.82
CA VAL A 200 -11.24 14.75 -9.39
C VAL A 200 -10.13 15.67 -8.93
N CYS A 201 -9.80 16.67 -9.74
CA CYS A 201 -8.70 17.58 -9.48
C CYS A 201 -8.88 18.15 -8.06
N GLY A 202 -8.00 17.77 -7.12
CA GLY A 202 -7.67 18.64 -5.99
C GLY A 202 -7.15 19.97 -6.57
N PRO A 203 -7.36 21.09 -5.85
CA PRO A 203 -7.57 22.42 -6.44
C PRO A 203 -6.60 22.64 -7.59
N SER A 204 -7.14 22.60 -8.80
CA SER A 204 -6.42 22.96 -10.01
C SER A 204 -5.74 24.29 -9.71
N GLY A 205 -4.41 24.31 -9.77
CA GLY A 205 -3.70 25.57 -9.88
C GLY A 205 -4.32 26.37 -11.05
N PRO A 206 -4.32 27.71 -10.99
CA PRO A 206 -4.91 28.51 -12.04
C PRO A 206 -4.17 28.23 -13.36
N GLY A 207 -4.76 27.43 -14.26
CA GLY A 207 -4.12 27.10 -15.54
C GLY A 207 -4.75 26.00 -16.39
N ASP A 208 -5.33 24.95 -15.82
CA ASP A 208 -5.66 23.76 -16.63
C ASP A 208 -7.12 23.74 -17.12
N PHE A 209 -7.37 24.40 -18.25
CA PHE A 209 -8.57 24.18 -19.06
C PHE A 209 -8.39 22.96 -19.99
N PRO A 210 -9.43 22.13 -20.20
CA PRO A 210 -9.33 20.95 -21.06
C PRO A 210 -9.00 21.34 -22.51
N THR A 211 -7.88 20.82 -23.03
CA THR A 211 -7.34 21.11 -24.37
C THR A 211 -8.10 20.44 -25.52
N THR A 212 -9.24 19.81 -25.25
CA THR A 212 -10.05 19.11 -26.27
C THR A 212 -10.83 20.04 -27.20
N THR A 213 -10.80 21.37 -26.96
CA THR A 213 -11.49 22.36 -27.82
C THR A 213 -10.53 23.19 -28.70
N GLY A 214 -9.26 22.79 -28.80
CA GLY A 214 -8.22 23.63 -29.41
C GLY A 214 -7.84 24.79 -28.49
N VAL A 215 -6.61 25.29 -28.62
CA VAL A 215 -6.17 26.49 -27.91
C VAL A 215 -7.13 27.61 -28.29
N ALA A 216 -7.95 28.10 -27.35
CA ALA A 216 -8.75 29.28 -27.58
C ALA A 216 -7.79 30.42 -27.89
N ALA A 217 -7.72 30.83 -29.15
CA ALA A 217 -6.86 31.92 -29.61
C ALA A 217 -7.17 33.27 -28.92
N ASN A 218 -8.27 33.33 -28.18
CA ASN A 218 -8.69 34.48 -27.39
C ASN A 218 -8.99 34.02 -25.95
N PRO A 219 -8.11 34.29 -24.98
CA PRO A 219 -8.46 34.09 -23.58
C PRO A 219 -9.69 34.95 -23.23
N PRO A 220 -10.58 34.48 -22.33
CA PRO A 220 -11.67 35.31 -21.82
C PRO A 220 -11.11 36.59 -21.17
N THR A 221 -11.79 37.72 -21.35
CA THR A 221 -11.38 38.98 -20.72
C THR A 221 -11.44 38.85 -19.20
N ALA A 222 -10.58 39.57 -18.46
CA ALA A 222 -10.57 39.53 -16.99
C ALA A 222 -11.96 39.77 -16.35
N SER A 223 -12.86 40.45 -17.05
CA SER A 223 -14.26 40.67 -16.66
C SER A 223 -15.16 39.42 -16.66
N SER A 224 -14.75 38.30 -17.26
CA SER A 224 -15.51 37.04 -17.28
C SER A 224 -15.02 36.02 -16.25
N ALA A 225 -14.04 36.36 -15.41
CA ALA A 225 -13.61 35.50 -14.32
C ALA A 225 -14.60 35.60 -13.14
N SER A 226 -15.07 34.45 -12.66
CA SER A 226 -16.00 34.35 -11.51
C SER A 226 -15.34 34.70 -10.16
N ILE A 227 -14.02 34.87 -10.14
CA ILE A 227 -13.22 35.25 -8.98
C ILE A 227 -12.24 36.35 -9.42
N VAL A 228 -12.37 37.53 -8.81
CA VAL A 228 -11.42 38.64 -8.95
C VAL A 228 -10.67 38.72 -7.62
N VAL A 229 -9.37 38.45 -7.64
CA VAL A 229 -8.48 38.61 -6.48
C VAL A 229 -7.84 39.98 -6.58
N SER A 230 -8.04 40.84 -5.58
CA SER A 230 -7.42 42.17 -5.56
C SER A 230 -5.94 42.06 -5.19
N PRO A 231 -5.07 42.99 -5.61
CA PRO A 231 -3.65 42.99 -5.23
C PRO A 231 -3.38 43.04 -3.72
N THR A 232 -4.41 43.33 -2.92
CA THR A 232 -4.38 43.36 -1.45
C THR A 232 -4.83 42.05 -0.80
N ASP A 233 -5.28 41.07 -1.57
CA ASP A 233 -5.84 39.81 -1.07
C ASP A 233 -4.78 38.68 -1.01
N VAL A 234 -3.48 39.03 -1.09
CA VAL A 234 -2.31 38.12 -0.98
C VAL A 234 -1.40 38.56 0.16
#